data_AF-A0AAU2K2G2-F1
#
_entry.id   AF-A0AAU2K2G2-F1
#
_cell.length_a   1.000
_cell.length_b   1.000
_cell.length_c   1.000
_cell.angle_alpha   90.00
_cell.angle_beta   90.00
_cell.angle_gamma   90.00
#
_symmetry.space_group_name_H-M   'P 1'
#
loop_
_entity.id
_entity.type
_entity.pdbx_description
1 polymer ?
#
loop_
_entity_poly.entity_id
_entity_poly.type
_entity_poly.pdbx_seq_one_letter_code
_entity_poly.pdbx_strand_id
1 'polypeptide(L)'
;MRQALPCEDCGQQRAAGLCERCDHRRQTEALIGEAGLLAAAWSADVTDPGNVAAVAAGARTAIGDSVAAAWQEFLQITDVAALKANPEAAQDAYAFAALQTAQQAVQEYQDTALAMLGRTEGAEAGARRAYKTEQGRHWFKHNPNGADAIAAATKAADTARERVAEYLLTARMEQLRELAPRTAGAVIA
;
A
#
# COMPACT_ATOMS: atom_id res chain seq x y z
N MET A 1 4.70 34.75 23.62
CA MET A 1 3.45 34.11 23.17
C MET A 1 3.66 33.59 21.77
N ARG A 2 3.52 32.28 21.50
CA ARG A 2 3.43 31.77 20.12
C ARG A 2 1.98 32.01 19.67
N GLN A 3 1.77 32.84 18.65
CA GLN A 3 0.46 32.99 18.03
C GLN A 3 0.06 31.66 17.39
N ALA A 4 -1.14 31.18 17.70
CA ALA A 4 -1.71 30.04 17.00
C ALA A 4 -2.12 30.50 15.60
N LEU A 5 -1.48 29.94 14.58
CA LEU A 5 -1.71 30.27 13.17
C LEU A 5 -3.02 29.64 12.68
N PRO A 6 -3.74 30.25 11.73
CA PRO A 6 -4.86 29.57 11.11
C PRO A 6 -4.41 28.33 10.33
N CYS A 7 -5.31 27.37 10.12
CA CYS A 7 -5.05 26.23 9.24
C CYS A 7 -4.82 26.70 7.80
N GLU A 8 -3.75 26.24 7.17
CA GLU A 8 -3.38 26.58 5.78
C GLU A 8 -4.45 26.19 4.76
N ASP A 9 -5.16 25.09 4.99
CA ASP A 9 -6.11 24.54 4.02
C ASP A 9 -7.54 25.09 4.18
N CYS A 10 -8.02 25.22 5.42
CA CYS A 10 -9.42 25.60 5.68
C CYS A 10 -9.60 26.91 6.45
N GLY A 11 -8.50 27.58 6.84
CA GLY A 11 -8.56 28.86 7.56
C GLY A 11 -9.03 28.79 9.00
N GLN A 12 -9.25 27.57 9.55
CA GLN A 12 -9.68 27.38 10.94
C GLN A 12 -8.72 28.06 11.91
N GLN A 13 -9.27 28.90 12.79
CA GLN A 13 -8.49 29.66 13.76
C GLN A 13 -7.89 28.75 14.84
N ARG A 14 -6.78 29.20 15.44
CA ARG A 14 -6.07 28.49 16.53
C ARG A 14 -5.54 27.10 16.15
N ALA A 15 -5.14 26.92 14.90
CA ALA A 15 -4.35 25.76 14.51
C ALA A 15 -2.85 26.00 14.78
N ALA A 16 -2.03 24.99 14.54
CA ALA A 16 -0.57 25.11 14.53
C ALA A 16 -0.03 25.04 13.09
N GLY A 17 -0.75 25.65 12.13
CA GLY A 17 -0.48 25.58 10.68
C GLY A 17 -1.36 24.58 9.93
N LEU A 18 -1.68 23.43 10.52
CA LEU A 18 -2.70 22.49 10.02
C LEU A 18 -3.64 22.05 11.13
N CYS A 19 -4.94 21.97 10.82
CA CYS A 19 -5.90 21.30 11.70
C CYS A 19 -5.96 19.80 11.40
N GLU A 20 -6.37 19.02 12.39
CA GLU A 20 -6.41 17.55 12.35
C GLU A 20 -7.15 17.01 11.11
N ARG A 21 -8.32 17.56 10.79
CA ARG A 21 -9.09 17.19 9.59
C ARG A 21 -8.31 17.38 8.28
N CYS A 22 -7.66 18.54 8.13
CA CYS A 22 -6.89 18.83 6.93
C CYS A 22 -5.63 17.97 6.85
N ASP A 23 -5.03 17.68 8.00
CA ASP A 23 -3.90 16.78 8.12
C ASP A 23 -4.28 15.35 7.72
N HIS A 24 -5.36 14.79 8.29
CA HIS A 24 -5.90 13.48 7.91
C HIS A 24 -6.21 13.39 6.42
N ARG A 25 -6.79 14.45 5.83
CA ARG A 25 -7.05 14.51 4.39
C ARG A 25 -5.76 14.46 3.57
N ARG A 26 -4.73 15.26 3.93
CA ARG A 26 -3.44 15.24 3.23
C ARG A 26 -2.74 13.88 3.37
N GLN A 27 -2.78 13.27 4.55
CA GLN A 27 -2.25 11.92 4.77
C GLN A 27 -2.99 10.87 3.94
N THR A 28 -4.33 10.94 3.86
CA THR A 28 -5.15 10.04 3.04
C THR A 28 -4.73 10.12 1.57
N GLU A 29 -4.55 11.33 1.04
CA GLU A 29 -4.11 11.53 -0.35
C GLU A 29 -2.70 10.96 -0.61
N ALA A 30 -1.78 11.13 0.33
CA ALA A 30 -0.44 10.54 0.23
C ALA A 30 -0.50 9.00 0.23
N LEU A 31 -1.31 8.41 1.10
CA LEU A 31 -1.50 6.95 1.18
C LEU A 31 -2.16 6.38 -0.08
N ILE A 32 -3.14 7.09 -0.66
CA ILE A 32 -3.73 6.70 -1.95
C ILE A 32 -2.66 6.71 -3.06
N GLY A 33 -1.79 7.72 -3.07
CA GLY A 33 -0.66 7.78 -3.99
C GLY A 33 0.28 6.58 -3.82
N GLU A 34 0.65 6.26 -2.58
CA GLU A 34 1.49 5.11 -2.25
C GLU A 34 0.86 3.78 -2.65
N ALA A 35 -0.41 3.57 -2.33
CA ALA A 35 -1.17 2.39 -2.74
C ALA A 35 -1.22 2.24 -4.27
N GLY A 36 -1.37 3.34 -5.01
CA GLY A 36 -1.29 3.34 -6.46
C GLY A 36 0.07 2.89 -6.99
N LEU A 37 1.17 3.32 -6.36
CA LEU A 37 2.52 2.86 -6.72
C LEU A 37 2.74 1.39 -6.37
N LEU A 38 2.25 0.93 -5.21
CA LEU A 38 2.30 -0.48 -4.83
C LEU A 38 1.53 -1.36 -5.81
N ALA A 39 0.34 -0.93 -6.23
CA ALA A 39 -0.44 -1.61 -7.26
C ALA A 39 0.32 -1.67 -8.59
N ALA A 40 0.88 -0.54 -9.03
CA ALA A 40 1.68 -0.48 -10.25
C ALA A 40 2.93 -1.38 -10.18
N ALA A 41 3.55 -1.49 -9.00
CA ALA A 41 4.77 -2.27 -8.82
C ALA A 41 4.60 -3.75 -9.17
N TRP A 42 3.42 -4.35 -9.00
CA TRP A 42 3.21 -5.76 -9.37
C TRP A 42 2.41 -5.96 -10.66
N SER A 43 1.58 -4.99 -11.06
CA SER A 43 0.61 -5.17 -12.15
C SER A 43 0.87 -4.33 -13.41
N ALA A 44 1.60 -3.21 -13.30
CA ALA A 44 1.80 -2.31 -14.41
C ALA A 44 3.04 -2.67 -15.25
N ASP A 45 2.99 -2.30 -16.53
CA ASP A 45 4.22 -2.11 -17.31
C ASP A 45 4.86 -0.79 -16.89
N VAL A 46 5.95 -0.87 -16.12
CA VAL A 46 6.66 0.31 -15.59
C VAL A 46 7.29 1.17 -16.67
N THR A 47 7.43 0.66 -17.89
CA THR A 47 7.97 1.41 -19.03
C THR A 47 6.90 2.22 -19.78
N ASP A 48 5.62 1.96 -19.50
CA ASP A 48 4.49 2.67 -20.06
C ASP A 48 3.84 3.57 -18.98
N PRO A 49 4.08 4.90 -19.02
CA PRO A 49 3.46 5.83 -18.08
C PRO A 49 1.93 5.82 -18.10
N GLY A 50 1.32 5.50 -19.25
CA GLY A 50 -0.13 5.38 -19.38
C GLY A 50 -0.69 4.20 -18.60
N ASN A 51 0.00 3.06 -18.65
CA ASN A 51 -0.34 1.87 -17.86
C ASN A 51 -0.21 2.14 -16.36
N VAL A 52 0.91 2.75 -15.93
CA VAL A 52 1.12 3.13 -14.51
C VAL A 52 0.03 4.07 -14.02
N ALA A 53 -0.31 5.10 -14.81
CA ALA A 53 -1.37 6.04 -14.45
C ALA A 53 -2.75 5.37 -14.35
N ALA A 54 -3.06 4.45 -15.27
CA ALA A 54 -4.32 3.70 -15.25
C ALA A 54 -4.44 2.81 -14.00
N VAL A 55 -3.37 2.10 -13.63
CA VAL A 55 -3.35 1.28 -12.41
C VAL A 55 -3.47 2.15 -11.16
N ALA A 56 -2.74 3.25 -11.07
CA ALA A 56 -2.83 4.17 -9.93
C ALA A 56 -4.23 4.81 -9.81
N ALA A 57 -4.87 5.16 -10.93
CA ALA A 57 -6.24 5.65 -10.95
C ALA A 57 -7.23 4.57 -10.50
N GLY A 58 -7.03 3.32 -10.92
CA GLY A 58 -7.83 2.18 -10.45
C GLY A 58 -7.74 1.98 -8.94
N ALA A 59 -6.53 2.02 -8.37
CA ALA A 59 -6.32 1.92 -6.92
C ALA A 59 -6.99 3.08 -6.17
N ARG A 60 -6.89 4.30 -6.69
CA ARG A 60 -7.57 5.48 -6.14
C ARG A 60 -9.09 5.32 -6.11
N THR A 61 -9.69 4.86 -7.20
CA THR A 61 -11.13 4.59 -7.26
C THR A 61 -11.53 3.53 -6.24
N ALA A 62 -10.81 2.40 -6.19
CA ALA A 62 -11.09 1.31 -5.26
C ALA A 62 -11.01 1.76 -3.79
N ILE A 63 -10.00 2.56 -3.41
CA ILE A 63 -9.88 3.09 -2.06
C ILE A 63 -11.01 4.08 -1.77
N GLY A 64 -11.36 4.95 -2.72
CA GLY A 64 -12.49 5.87 -2.58
C GLY A 64 -13.82 5.14 -2.33
N ASP A 65 -14.05 4.03 -3.04
CA ASP A 65 -15.22 3.18 -2.86
C ASP A 65 -15.20 2.51 -1.46
N SER A 66 -14.05 2.02 -1.00
CA SER A 66 -13.90 1.47 0.35
C SER A 66 -14.15 2.52 1.44
N VAL A 67 -13.67 3.76 1.26
CA VAL A 67 -13.93 4.87 2.19
C VAL A 67 -15.42 5.18 2.23
N ALA A 68 -16.09 5.21 1.08
CA ALA A 68 -17.53 5.42 1.01
C ALA A 68 -18.30 4.30 1.71
N ALA A 69 -17.90 3.04 1.52
CA ALA A 69 -18.50 1.89 2.19
C ALA A 69 -18.32 1.96 3.71
N ALA A 70 -17.10 2.19 4.20
CA ALA A 70 -16.81 2.33 5.62
C ALA A 70 -17.60 3.49 6.26
N TRP A 71 -17.76 4.60 5.54
CA TRP A 71 -18.60 5.70 6.01
C TRP A 71 -20.08 5.33 6.09
N GLN A 72 -20.60 4.60 5.11
CA GLN A 72 -21.98 4.12 5.15
C GLN A 72 -22.22 3.19 6.35
N GLU A 73 -21.29 2.27 6.63
CA GLU A 73 -21.36 1.39 7.80
C GLU A 73 -21.36 2.19 9.11
N PHE A 74 -20.49 3.19 9.24
CA PHE A 74 -20.46 4.08 10.38
C PHE A 74 -21.80 4.80 10.60
N LEU A 75 -22.45 5.26 9.52
CA LEU A 75 -23.76 5.91 9.60
C LEU A 75 -24.89 4.96 10.03
N GLN A 76 -24.77 3.64 9.81
CA GLN A 76 -25.78 2.67 10.28
C GLN A 76 -25.75 2.46 11.79
N ILE A 77 -24.61 2.70 12.44
CA ILE A 77 -24.40 2.43 13.87
C ILE A 77 -24.34 3.70 14.73
N THR A 78 -24.40 4.88 14.12
CA THR A 78 -24.28 6.18 14.80
C THR A 78 -25.62 6.92 14.82
N ASP A 79 -25.85 7.75 15.84
CA ASP A 79 -26.96 8.70 15.85
C ASP A 79 -26.75 9.79 14.79
N VAL A 80 -27.35 9.59 13.62
CA VAL A 80 -27.27 10.52 12.49
C VAL A 80 -27.89 11.89 12.83
N ALA A 81 -28.86 11.97 13.75
CA ALA A 81 -29.43 13.25 14.16
C ALA A 81 -28.41 14.08 14.95
N ALA A 82 -27.64 13.44 15.84
CA ALA A 82 -26.55 14.09 16.56
C ALA A 82 -25.43 14.57 15.61
N LEU A 83 -25.07 13.76 14.60
CA LEU A 83 -24.11 14.16 13.56
C LEU A 83 -24.60 15.33 12.72
N LYS A 84 -25.89 15.35 12.34
CA LYS A 84 -26.48 16.48 11.61
C LYS A 84 -26.50 17.78 12.42
N ALA A 85 -26.64 17.67 13.75
CA ALA A 85 -26.56 18.81 14.65
C ALA A 85 -25.13 19.35 14.80
N ASN A 86 -24.10 18.56 14.48
CA ASN A 86 -22.71 18.97 14.50
C ASN A 86 -21.96 18.55 13.22
N PRO A 87 -22.10 19.33 12.12
CA PRO A 87 -21.50 19.00 10.83
C PRO A 87 -19.96 19.01 10.86
N GLU A 88 -19.33 19.77 11.76
CA GLU A 88 -17.87 19.76 11.91
C GLU A 88 -17.39 18.41 12.45
N ALA A 89 -18.04 17.89 13.50
CA ALA A 89 -17.73 16.57 14.04
C ALA A 89 -17.97 15.45 13.02
N ALA A 90 -18.98 15.58 12.15
CA ALA A 90 -19.21 14.63 11.06
C ALA A 90 -18.06 14.66 10.03
N GLN A 91 -17.54 15.84 9.71
CA GLN A 91 -16.41 15.99 8.78
C GLN A 91 -15.10 15.46 9.37
N ASP A 92 -14.87 15.67 10.67
CA ASP A 92 -13.71 15.14 11.37
C ASP A 92 -13.76 13.60 11.43
N ALA A 93 -14.93 13.03 11.74
CA ALA A 93 -15.14 11.59 11.73
C ALA A 93 -14.94 10.99 10.34
N TYR A 94 -15.44 11.64 9.28
CA TYR A 94 -15.21 11.20 7.91
C TYR A 94 -13.72 11.24 7.54
N ALA A 95 -13.01 12.33 7.85
CA ALA A 95 -11.58 12.45 7.55
C ALA A 95 -10.75 11.37 8.27
N PHE A 96 -11.11 11.04 9.51
CA PHE A 96 -10.48 9.95 10.24
C PHE A 96 -10.79 8.57 9.63
N ALA A 97 -12.05 8.30 9.27
CA ALA A 97 -12.44 7.05 8.62
C ALA A 97 -11.73 6.86 7.26
N ALA A 98 -11.59 7.95 6.49
CA ALA A 98 -10.85 7.95 5.24
C ALA A 98 -9.37 7.60 5.44
N LEU A 99 -8.73 8.19 6.46
CA LEU A 99 -7.34 7.90 6.81
C LEU A 99 -7.14 6.44 7.19
N GLN A 100 -7.97 5.90 8.09
CA GLN A 100 -7.89 4.51 8.53
C GLN A 100 -8.06 3.53 7.37
N THR A 101 -9.04 3.79 6.50
CA THR A 101 -9.29 2.94 5.32
C THR A 101 -8.10 2.97 4.35
N ALA A 102 -7.51 4.15 4.11
CA ALA A 102 -6.34 4.28 3.25
C ALA A 102 -5.10 3.59 3.84
N GLN A 103 -4.90 3.65 5.17
CA GLN A 103 -3.82 2.94 5.86
C GLN A 103 -3.95 1.42 5.70
N GLN A 104 -5.16 0.90 5.90
CA GLN A 104 -5.45 -0.52 5.68
C GLN A 104 -5.19 -0.92 4.23
N ALA A 105 -5.66 -0.12 3.27
CA ALA A 105 -5.47 -0.38 1.85
C ALA A 105 -3.98 -0.45 1.48
N VAL A 106 -3.13 0.47 1.98
CA VAL A 106 -1.67 0.42 1.72
C VAL A 106 -1.07 -0.91 2.15
N GLN A 107 -1.45 -1.42 3.32
CA GLN A 107 -1.02 -2.73 3.81
C GLN A 107 -1.47 -3.85 2.86
N GLU A 108 -2.75 -3.88 2.50
CA GLU A 108 -3.29 -4.88 1.58
C GLU A 108 -2.63 -4.86 0.19
N TYR A 109 -2.34 -3.67 -0.35
CA TYR A 109 -1.62 -3.52 -1.60
C TYR A 109 -0.16 -3.97 -1.50
N GLN A 110 0.50 -3.72 -0.37
CA GLN A 110 1.87 -4.19 -0.13
C GLN A 110 1.91 -5.72 -0.06
N ASP A 111 1.02 -6.34 0.71
CA ASP A 111 0.91 -7.79 0.82
C ASP A 111 0.59 -8.44 -0.53
N THR A 112 -0.34 -7.85 -1.29
CA THR A 112 -0.67 -8.29 -2.65
C THR A 112 0.54 -8.17 -3.58
N ALA A 113 1.27 -7.06 -3.51
CA ALA A 113 2.46 -6.86 -4.33
C ALA A 113 3.53 -7.92 -4.03
N LEU A 114 3.81 -8.18 -2.75
CA LEU A 114 4.76 -9.24 -2.35
C LEU A 114 4.29 -10.62 -2.81
N ALA A 115 3.01 -10.95 -2.64
CA ALA A 115 2.44 -12.22 -3.07
C ALA A 115 2.55 -12.42 -4.59
N MET A 116 2.27 -11.37 -5.38
CA MET A 116 2.34 -11.43 -6.84
C MET A 116 3.78 -11.47 -7.35
N LEU A 117 4.68 -10.68 -6.77
CA LEU A 117 6.11 -10.67 -7.11
C LEU A 117 6.80 -11.99 -6.70
N GLY A 118 6.37 -12.61 -5.60
CA GLY A 118 6.83 -13.94 -5.19
C GLY A 118 6.47 -15.06 -6.17
N ARG A 119 5.46 -14.86 -7.02
CA ARG A 119 5.07 -15.82 -8.07
C ARG A 119 5.78 -15.60 -9.40
N THR A 120 6.65 -14.59 -9.48
CA THR A 120 7.44 -14.36 -10.69
C THR A 120 8.44 -15.50 -10.93
N GLU A 121 8.82 -15.71 -12.19
CA GLU A 121 9.78 -16.74 -12.55
C GLU A 121 11.12 -16.59 -11.81
N GLY A 122 11.57 -15.35 -11.60
CA GLY A 122 12.80 -15.05 -10.86
C GLY A 122 12.72 -15.51 -9.40
N ALA A 123 11.61 -15.21 -8.72
CA ALA A 123 11.36 -15.64 -7.35
C ALA A 123 11.24 -17.16 -7.24
N GLU A 124 10.49 -17.79 -8.14
CA GLU A 124 10.33 -19.25 -8.19
C GLU A 124 11.64 -19.97 -8.54
N ALA A 125 12.47 -19.41 -9.41
CA ALA A 125 13.80 -19.95 -9.68
C ALA A 125 14.72 -19.85 -8.45
N GLY A 126 14.65 -18.75 -7.70
CA GLY A 126 15.33 -18.60 -6.42
C GLY A 126 14.88 -19.64 -5.39
N ALA A 127 13.57 -19.79 -5.22
CA ALA A 127 12.95 -20.78 -4.35
C ALA A 127 13.39 -22.21 -4.69
N ARG A 128 13.36 -22.59 -5.98
CA ARG A 128 13.83 -23.92 -6.45
C ARG A 128 15.31 -24.16 -6.16
N ARG A 129 16.17 -23.15 -6.31
CA ARG A 129 17.60 -23.26 -5.99
C ARG A 129 17.81 -23.44 -4.49
N ALA A 130 17.12 -22.67 -3.65
CA ALA A 130 17.20 -22.79 -2.20
C ALA A 130 16.71 -24.16 -1.73
N TYR A 131 15.59 -24.63 -2.26
CA TYR A 131 15.03 -25.96 -2.00
C TYR A 131 16.05 -27.08 -2.26
N LYS A 132 16.64 -27.11 -3.47
CA LYS A 132 17.64 -28.13 -3.85
C LYS A 132 18.91 -28.03 -3.01
N THR A 133 19.32 -26.82 -2.66
CA THR A 133 20.51 -26.59 -1.82
C THR A 133 20.30 -27.16 -0.42
N GLU A 134 19.13 -26.92 0.17
CA GLU A 134 18.80 -27.43 1.50
C GLU A 134 18.67 -28.95 1.51
N GLN A 135 18.03 -29.55 0.50
CA GLN A 135 18.00 -31.02 0.35
C GLN A 135 19.41 -31.63 0.20
N GLY A 136 20.33 -30.92 -0.44
CA GLY A 136 21.71 -31.38 -0.67
C GLY A 136 22.62 -31.33 0.56
N ARG A 137 22.14 -30.85 1.72
CA ARG A 137 22.95 -30.74 2.92
C ARG A 137 23.37 -32.10 3.47
N HIS A 138 24.53 -32.12 4.12
CA HIS A 138 25.16 -33.36 4.58
C HIS A 138 24.23 -34.21 5.46
N TRP A 139 23.47 -33.59 6.37
CA TRP A 139 22.56 -34.28 7.28
C TRP A 139 21.29 -34.81 6.62
N PHE A 140 20.92 -34.32 5.43
CA PHE A 140 19.79 -34.84 4.64
C PHE A 140 20.24 -35.78 3.51
N LYS A 141 21.55 -35.95 3.28
CA LYS A 141 22.11 -36.73 2.16
C LYS A 141 21.57 -38.16 2.05
N HIS A 142 21.28 -38.81 3.18
CA HIS A 142 20.79 -40.19 3.22
C HIS A 142 19.26 -40.31 3.26
N ASN A 143 18.54 -39.20 3.47
CA ASN A 143 17.08 -39.15 3.43
C ASN A 143 16.57 -37.77 2.95
N PRO A 144 16.86 -37.37 1.69
CA PRO A 144 16.55 -36.03 1.19
C PRO A 144 15.04 -35.78 1.01
N ASN A 145 14.24 -36.86 1.00
CA ASN A 145 12.78 -36.82 0.89
C ASN A 145 12.10 -37.15 2.23
N GLY A 146 12.85 -37.22 3.33
CA GLY A 146 12.30 -37.36 4.68
C GLY A 146 11.51 -36.12 5.08
N ALA A 147 10.55 -36.27 6.01
CA ALA A 147 9.70 -35.17 6.46
C ALA A 147 10.50 -33.94 6.90
N ASP A 148 11.58 -34.13 7.66
CA ASP A 148 12.44 -33.04 8.12
C ASP A 148 13.20 -32.35 6.98
N ALA A 149 13.67 -33.13 6.00
CA ALA A 149 14.36 -32.60 4.82
C ALA A 149 13.41 -31.79 3.93
N ILE A 150 12.18 -32.29 3.74
CA ILE A 150 11.13 -31.58 3.01
C ILE A 150 10.75 -30.30 3.75
N ALA A 151 10.51 -30.36 5.06
CA ALA A 151 10.14 -29.18 5.86
C ALA A 151 11.23 -28.10 5.82
N ALA A 152 12.50 -28.48 6.00
CA ALA A 152 13.63 -27.57 5.92
C ALA A 152 13.76 -26.96 4.51
N ALA A 153 13.68 -27.78 3.45
CA ALA A 153 13.79 -27.33 2.08
C ALA A 153 12.64 -26.41 1.66
N THR A 154 11.41 -26.72 2.06
CA THR A 154 10.23 -25.86 1.83
C THR A 154 10.41 -24.52 2.53
N LYS A 155 10.80 -24.52 3.81
CA LYS A 155 11.08 -23.28 4.55
C LYS A 155 12.17 -22.44 3.85
N ALA A 156 13.25 -23.06 3.40
CA ALA A 156 14.31 -22.37 2.67
C ALA A 156 13.81 -21.79 1.33
N ALA A 157 12.94 -22.52 0.63
CA ALA A 157 12.32 -22.07 -0.61
C ALA A 157 11.41 -20.86 -0.38
N ASP A 158 10.57 -20.90 0.65
CA ASP A 158 9.64 -19.82 1.00
C ASP A 158 10.40 -18.56 1.42
N THR A 159 11.41 -18.67 2.29
CA THR A 159 12.27 -17.54 2.66
C THR A 159 13.02 -16.97 1.45
N ALA A 160 13.45 -17.80 0.50
CA ALA A 160 14.08 -17.31 -0.72
C ALA A 160 13.09 -16.57 -1.62
N ARG A 161 11.83 -17.04 -1.70
CA ARG A 161 10.76 -16.39 -2.45
C ARG A 161 10.45 -15.01 -1.87
N GLU A 162 10.27 -14.92 -0.55
CA GLU A 162 10.00 -13.68 0.18
C GLU A 162 11.09 -12.64 -0.08
N ARG A 163 12.37 -13.01 0.09
CA ARG A 163 13.50 -12.09 -0.14
C ARG A 163 13.56 -11.57 -1.57
N VAL A 164 13.28 -12.41 -2.56
CA VAL A 164 13.27 -11.97 -3.97
C VAL A 164 12.07 -11.05 -4.22
N ALA A 165 10.91 -11.34 -3.66
CA ALA A 165 9.74 -10.48 -3.78
C ALA A 165 10.00 -9.09 -3.17
N GLU A 166 10.58 -9.03 -1.97
CA GLU A 166 10.97 -7.78 -1.30
C GLU A 166 11.98 -6.96 -2.12
N TYR A 167 13.00 -7.64 -2.67
CA TYR A 167 13.99 -7.01 -3.55
C TYR A 167 13.33 -6.42 -4.80
N LEU A 168 12.46 -7.19 -5.46
CA LEU A 168 11.76 -6.75 -6.66
C LEU A 168 10.81 -5.59 -6.36
N LEU A 169 10.10 -5.63 -5.24
CA LEU A 169 9.21 -4.56 -4.82
C LEU A 169 9.99 -3.27 -4.60
N THR A 170 11.11 -3.34 -3.86
CA THR A 170 11.98 -2.20 -3.59
C THR A 170 12.48 -1.58 -4.91
N ALA A 171 13.05 -2.40 -5.80
CA ALA A 171 13.59 -1.95 -7.07
C ALA A 171 12.51 -1.30 -7.97
N ARG A 172 11.31 -1.88 -8.03
CA ARG A 172 10.21 -1.31 -8.83
C ARG A 172 9.64 -0.02 -8.22
N MET A 173 9.56 0.07 -6.90
CA MET A 173 9.13 1.29 -6.21
C MET A 173 10.11 2.45 -6.46
N GLU A 174 11.41 2.17 -6.48
CA GLU A 174 12.43 3.16 -6.86
C GLU A 174 12.22 3.65 -8.29
N GLN A 175 12.06 2.74 -9.25
CA GLN A 175 11.80 3.09 -10.66
C GLN A 175 10.54 3.94 -10.83
N LEU A 176 9.44 3.56 -10.18
CA LEU A 176 8.18 4.30 -10.26
C LEU A 176 8.28 5.70 -9.67
N ARG A 177 9.02 5.86 -8.56
CA ARG A 177 9.27 7.17 -7.95
C ARG A 177 10.13 8.07 -8.84
N GLU A 178 11.07 7.52 -9.60
CA GLU A 178 11.87 8.27 -10.58
C GLU A 178 11.05 8.70 -11.81
N LEU A 179 9.99 7.96 -12.14
CA LEU A 179 9.09 8.26 -13.26
C LEU A 179 8.00 9.28 -12.89
N ALA A 180 7.55 9.30 -11.64
CA ALA A 180 6.57 10.26 -11.12
C ALA A 180 6.92 11.77 -11.36
N PRO A 181 8.18 12.25 -11.24
CA PRO A 181 8.51 13.64 -11.58
C PRO A 181 8.45 13.93 -13.08
N ARG A 182 8.45 12.91 -13.96
CA ARG A 182 8.39 13.10 -15.42
C ARG A 182 6.97 13.21 -15.96
N THR A 183 5.97 12.72 -15.23
CA THR A 183 4.55 12.73 -15.65
C THR A 183 3.81 14.00 -15.22
N ALA A 184 4.29 14.74 -14.21
CA ALA A 184 3.70 16.01 -13.79
C ALA A 184 3.96 17.17 -14.77
N GLY A 185 4.84 17.00 -15.76
CA GLY A 185 5.19 18.02 -16.76
C GLY A 185 4.44 17.92 -18.10
N ALA A 186 3.58 16.92 -18.30
CA ALA A 186 2.97 16.63 -19.60
C ALA A 186 1.46 16.92 -19.68
N VAL A 187 0.86 17.52 -18.66
CA VAL A 187 -0.57 17.91 -18.65
C VAL A 187 -0.71 19.39 -18.31
N ILE A 188 -0.08 20.25 -19.10
CA ILE A 188 -0.55 21.63 -19.34
C ILE A 188 -0.23 21.99 -20.79
N ALA A 189 -1.20 21.77 -21.68
CA ALA A 189 -1.38 22.48 -22.94
C ALA A 189 -2.87 22.45 -23.31
#